data_AF-A0A167S2T7-F1
#
_entry.id   AF-A0A167S2T7-F1
#
_cell.length_a   1.000
_cell.length_b   1.000
_cell.length_c   1.000
_cell.angle_alpha   90.00
_cell.angle_beta   90.00
_cell.angle_gamma   90.00
#
_symmetry.space_group_name_H-M   'P 1'
#
loop_
_entity.id
_entity.type
_entity.pdbx_description
1 polymer ?
#
loop_
_entity_poly.entity_id
_entity_poly.type
_entity_poly.pdbx_seq_one_letter_code
_entity_poly.pdbx_strand_id
1 'polypeptide(L)'
;MNAEPFDFNEHEDLLAHQLPDIPNFPSNITAELQDDDTTSFSFPDDRILEVPSLTLLNAAMKIAQRLNIADLIWDMSAVSPFFENKSSQSSMADPPSLTSSPTSGPSSRTSPSYPMPFDELPSHLQPTPTQRLIPHHPVLDLLPWPSTRDKLIQVFNLPVNMRPQTAQDPMGIVRLVYDMEDPSGEGMKVNGQNPFKPQEWEIGQLLFQRWWWAFESHVVENSNCARRDRGKEVLRIEC
;
A
#
# COMPACT_ATOMS: atom_id res chain seq x y z
N MET A 1 23.29 -43.80 31.73
CA MET A 1 23.18 -45.24 31.43
C MET A 1 21.71 -45.55 31.28
N ASN A 2 21.15 -46.14 30.25
CA ASN A 2 21.60 -46.55 28.91
C ASN A 2 20.29 -46.60 28.10
N ALA A 3 20.31 -46.12 26.86
CA ALA A 3 19.31 -46.50 25.86
C ALA A 3 19.67 -47.90 25.37
N GLU A 4 18.68 -48.78 25.21
CA GLU A 4 18.72 -50.04 24.45
C GLU A 4 17.25 -50.47 24.20
N PRO A 5 16.96 -51.28 23.16
CA PRO A 5 15.94 -51.02 22.15
C PRO A 5 14.75 -51.98 22.23
N PHE A 6 13.62 -51.63 21.59
CA PHE A 6 12.52 -52.57 21.37
C PHE A 6 12.62 -53.14 19.95
N ASP A 7 12.85 -54.45 19.92
CA ASP A 7 12.98 -55.31 18.75
C ASP A 7 11.60 -55.70 18.20
N PHE A 8 11.49 -55.73 16.87
CA PHE A 8 10.31 -55.98 16.06
C PHE A 8 10.47 -57.35 15.41
N ASN A 9 10.03 -58.44 16.06
CA ASN A 9 9.69 -59.72 15.39
C ASN A 9 9.39 -60.83 16.39
N GLU A 10 8.20 -60.87 17.03
CA GLU A 10 7.81 -62.13 17.71
C GLU A 10 6.31 -62.31 18.03
N HIS A 11 5.38 -61.83 17.21
CA HIS A 11 3.95 -62.15 17.42
C HIS A 11 3.13 -62.36 16.14
N GLU A 12 3.76 -62.90 15.09
CA GLU A 12 3.14 -63.23 13.79
C GLU A 12 2.53 -64.65 13.72
N ASP A 13 2.33 -65.39 14.82
CA ASP A 13 2.00 -66.83 14.69
C ASP A 13 0.86 -67.40 15.56
N LEU A 14 0.03 -66.57 16.19
CA LEU A 14 -1.06 -67.11 17.03
C LEU A 14 -2.34 -66.27 16.97
N LEU A 15 -3.00 -66.21 15.81
CA LEU A 15 -4.47 -66.11 15.69
C LEU A 15 -4.93 -66.44 14.24
N ALA A 16 -4.25 -67.38 13.58
CA ALA A 16 -4.85 -68.09 12.46
C ALA A 16 -5.92 -69.02 13.05
N HIS A 17 -7.18 -68.58 13.09
CA HIS A 17 -8.43 -69.36 13.09
C HIS A 17 -9.58 -68.50 13.62
N GLN A 18 -10.18 -67.63 12.78
CA GLN A 18 -11.64 -67.48 12.65
C GLN A 18 -11.95 -66.33 11.67
N LEU A 19 -12.19 -66.64 10.40
CA LEU A 19 -12.99 -65.80 9.51
C LEU A 19 -13.93 -66.75 8.75
N PRO A 20 -15.25 -66.47 8.72
CA PRO A 20 -16.24 -67.36 8.13
C PRO A 20 -16.12 -67.37 6.60
N ASP A 21 -16.53 -68.48 5.99
CA ASP A 21 -16.72 -68.62 4.55
C ASP A 21 -17.62 -67.48 4.02
N ILE A 22 -17.04 -66.57 3.23
CA ILE A 22 -17.82 -65.59 2.48
C ILE A 22 -18.14 -66.23 1.12
N PRO A 23 -19.40 -66.59 0.84
CA PRO A 23 -19.79 -67.02 -0.48
C PRO A 23 -19.80 -65.79 -1.39
N ASN A 24 -19.34 -66.00 -2.62
CA ASN A 24 -19.53 -65.09 -3.74
C ASN A 24 -18.64 -63.82 -3.67
N PHE A 25 -17.42 -63.91 -4.20
CA PHE A 25 -16.72 -62.72 -4.70
C PHE A 25 -17.49 -62.21 -5.92
N PRO A 26 -18.17 -61.04 -5.87
CA PRO A 26 -18.53 -60.37 -7.11
C PRO A 26 -17.21 -59.96 -7.77
N SER A 27 -16.90 -60.64 -8.86
CA SER A 27 -15.83 -60.32 -9.80
C SER A 27 -16.15 -59.01 -10.51
N ASN A 28 -16.21 -57.91 -9.78
CA ASN A 28 -16.16 -56.57 -10.35
C ASN A 28 -15.86 -55.46 -9.34
N ILE A 29 -14.77 -55.61 -8.56
CA ILE A 29 -14.21 -54.49 -7.79
C ILE A 29 -13.92 -53.29 -8.70
N THR A 30 -13.58 -53.54 -9.96
CA THR A 30 -13.36 -52.49 -10.98
C THR A 30 -14.64 -51.73 -11.34
N ALA A 31 -15.82 -52.38 -11.35
CA ALA A 31 -17.07 -51.70 -11.64
C ALA A 31 -17.66 -50.98 -10.44
N GLU A 32 -17.51 -51.50 -9.20
CA GLU A 32 -17.93 -50.73 -8.01
C GLU A 32 -17.04 -49.49 -7.79
N LEU A 33 -15.73 -49.57 -8.08
CA LEU A 33 -14.84 -48.40 -8.07
C LEU A 33 -15.09 -47.42 -9.23
N GLN A 34 -15.79 -47.84 -10.28
CA GLN A 34 -16.23 -46.97 -11.37
C GLN A 34 -17.61 -46.33 -11.11
N ASP A 35 -18.41 -46.91 -10.22
CA ASP A 35 -19.70 -46.37 -9.73
C ASP A 35 -19.53 -45.39 -8.56
N ASP A 36 -18.37 -45.41 -7.87
CA ASP A 36 -17.92 -44.30 -7.04
C ASP A 36 -17.54 -43.11 -7.93
N ASP A 37 -18.59 -42.40 -8.33
CA ASP A 37 -18.62 -41.07 -8.88
C ASP A 37 -17.35 -40.25 -8.53
N THR A 38 -16.47 -40.10 -9.51
CA THR A 38 -15.45 -39.02 -9.53
C THR A 38 -16.08 -37.61 -9.55
N THR A 39 -17.41 -37.52 -9.45
CA THR A 39 -18.19 -36.29 -9.47
C THR A 39 -18.39 -35.65 -8.10
N SER A 40 -17.96 -36.27 -7.00
CA SER A 40 -18.02 -35.68 -5.64
C SER A 40 -16.66 -35.27 -5.06
N PHE A 41 -15.69 -34.93 -5.91
CA PHE A 41 -14.53 -34.14 -5.49
C PHE A 41 -14.44 -32.87 -6.32
N SER A 42 -15.46 -32.03 -6.18
CA SER A 42 -15.31 -30.61 -6.51
C SER A 42 -14.51 -29.99 -5.37
N PHE A 43 -13.25 -29.69 -5.63
CA PHE A 43 -12.52 -28.77 -4.77
C PHE A 43 -13.37 -27.49 -4.66
N PRO A 44 -13.65 -26.96 -3.46
CA PRO A 44 -14.31 -25.67 -3.30
C PRO A 44 -13.37 -24.50 -3.65
N ASP A 45 -12.54 -24.69 -4.69
CA ASP A 45 -11.48 -23.78 -5.13
C ASP A 45 -11.98 -22.78 -6.19
N ASP A 46 -13.22 -22.93 -6.67
CA ASP A 46 -13.89 -21.94 -7.51
C ASP A 46 -14.41 -20.76 -6.66
N ARG A 47 -13.56 -20.20 -5.80
CA ARG A 47 -13.77 -18.82 -5.36
C ARG A 47 -13.23 -17.93 -6.45
N ILE A 48 -14.14 -17.41 -7.28
CA ILE A 48 -13.86 -16.25 -8.14
C ILE A 48 -13.48 -15.11 -7.19
N LEU A 49 -12.17 -14.91 -7.00
CA LEU A 49 -11.67 -13.70 -6.35
C LEU A 49 -11.95 -12.57 -7.34
N GLU A 50 -13.01 -11.81 -7.08
CA GLU A 50 -13.25 -10.56 -7.79
C GLU A 50 -12.00 -9.70 -7.60
N VAL A 51 -11.19 -9.56 -8.66
CA VAL A 51 -10.03 -8.68 -8.63
C VAL A 51 -10.59 -7.27 -8.66
N PRO A 52 -10.53 -6.51 -7.55
CA PRO A 52 -11.08 -5.18 -7.51
C PRO A 52 -10.36 -4.32 -8.55
N SER A 53 -11.08 -3.38 -9.18
CA SER A 53 -10.44 -2.46 -10.12
C SER A 53 -9.31 -1.72 -9.40
N LEU A 54 -8.07 -1.89 -9.87
CA LEU A 54 -6.88 -1.22 -9.32
C LEU A 54 -6.82 0.26 -9.71
N THR A 55 -7.97 0.94 -9.81
CA THR A 55 -8.09 2.31 -10.31
C THR A 55 -7.32 3.30 -9.45
N LEU A 56 -7.43 3.18 -8.13
CA LEU A 56 -6.66 3.99 -7.19
C LEU A 56 -5.16 3.75 -7.32
N LEU A 57 -4.73 2.48 -7.34
CA LEU A 57 -3.33 2.12 -7.48
C LEU A 57 -2.77 2.60 -8.83
N ASN A 58 -3.50 2.43 -9.93
CA ASN A 58 -3.12 2.89 -11.26
C ASN A 58 -2.94 4.42 -11.28
N ALA A 59 -3.89 5.15 -10.70
CA ALA A 59 -3.82 6.61 -10.54
C ALA A 59 -2.59 7.03 -9.72
N ALA A 60 -2.38 6.39 -8.57
CA ALA A 60 -1.24 6.62 -7.69
C ALA A 60 0.09 6.35 -8.41
N MET A 61 0.21 5.23 -9.14
CA MET A 61 1.41 4.89 -9.90
C MET A 61 1.70 5.87 -11.04
N LYS A 62 0.67 6.36 -11.75
CA LYS A 62 0.85 7.42 -12.76
C LYS A 62 1.42 8.70 -12.16
N ILE A 63 0.94 9.10 -10.99
CA ILE A 63 1.49 10.26 -10.27
C ILE A 63 2.92 9.96 -9.81
N ALA A 64 3.15 8.80 -9.20
CA ALA A 64 4.47 8.40 -8.68
C ALA A 64 5.54 8.36 -9.78
N GLN A 65 5.19 7.84 -10.97
CA GLN A 65 6.05 7.86 -12.15
C GLN A 65 6.35 9.29 -12.61
N ARG A 66 5.33 10.17 -12.65
CA ARG A 66 5.51 11.57 -13.04
C ARG A 66 6.37 12.36 -12.05
N LEU A 67 6.28 12.04 -10.77
CA LEU A 67 7.10 12.61 -9.71
C LEU A 67 8.47 11.93 -9.54
N ASN A 68 8.73 10.84 -10.28
CA ASN A 68 9.93 10.01 -10.18
C ASN A 68 10.17 9.44 -8.76
N ILE A 69 9.11 8.96 -8.11
CA ILE A 69 9.13 8.38 -6.75
C ILE A 69 8.54 6.96 -6.69
N ALA A 70 8.28 6.32 -7.84
CA ALA A 70 7.60 5.03 -7.92
C ALA A 70 8.27 3.91 -7.12
N ASP A 71 9.60 3.91 -7.01
CA ASP A 71 10.34 2.91 -6.23
C ASP A 71 10.37 3.25 -4.73
N LEU A 72 10.21 4.53 -4.38
CA LEU A 72 10.34 5.02 -3.00
C LEU A 72 9.05 4.85 -2.20
N ILE A 73 7.87 4.84 -2.85
CA ILE A 73 6.58 4.76 -2.15
C ILE A 73 6.37 3.42 -1.42
N TRP A 74 7.17 2.40 -1.73
CA TRP A 74 7.11 1.07 -1.12
C TRP A 74 8.14 0.86 -0.01
N ASP A 75 9.12 1.76 0.13
CA ASP A 75 10.11 1.72 1.20
C ASP A 75 9.59 2.49 2.41
N MET A 76 9.23 1.74 3.45
CA MET A 76 8.72 2.27 4.73
C MET A 76 9.64 3.30 5.41
N SER A 77 10.93 3.30 5.07
CA SER A 77 11.93 4.22 5.61
C SER A 77 12.29 5.36 4.66
N ALA A 78 11.69 5.40 3.46
CA ALA A 78 11.98 6.42 2.48
C ALA A 78 11.53 7.81 2.96
N VAL A 79 12.33 8.80 2.59
CA VAL A 79 12.03 10.21 2.77
C VAL A 79 11.78 10.81 1.39
N SER A 80 10.71 11.60 1.27
CA SER A 80 10.34 12.28 0.04
C SER A 80 11.52 13.07 -0.52
N PRO A 81 11.79 13.00 -1.83
CA PRO A 81 12.81 13.81 -2.45
C PRO A 81 12.42 15.30 -2.49
N PHE A 82 11.20 15.69 -2.12
CA PHE A 82 10.85 17.10 -1.97
C PHE A 82 11.43 17.73 -0.71
N PHE A 83 11.77 16.92 0.30
CA PHE A 83 12.39 17.41 1.51
C PHE A 83 13.80 17.92 1.21
N GLU A 84 14.00 19.23 1.36
CA GLU A 84 15.29 19.86 1.16
C GLU A 84 16.06 19.83 2.47
N ASN A 85 16.93 18.84 2.61
CA ASN A 85 17.86 18.85 3.74
C ASN A 85 18.91 19.96 3.57
N LYS A 86 18.64 21.12 4.17
CA LYS A 86 19.56 22.26 4.18
C LYS A 86 20.90 21.95 4.87
N SER A 87 21.03 20.84 5.61
CA SER A 87 22.29 20.46 6.25
C SER A 87 23.37 19.96 5.27
N SER A 88 23.03 19.67 4.02
CA SER A 88 23.98 19.17 3.02
C SER A 88 24.64 20.27 2.17
N GLN A 89 24.34 21.55 2.43
CA GLN A 89 24.95 22.71 1.75
C GLN A 89 25.73 23.65 2.69
N SER A 90 26.17 23.19 3.87
CA SER A 90 27.26 23.84 4.59
C SER A 90 28.60 23.16 4.28
N SER A 91 28.95 23.02 3.00
CA SER A 91 30.35 22.92 2.64
C SER A 91 30.96 24.29 2.93
N MET A 92 31.78 24.32 3.98
CA MET A 92 32.56 25.46 4.44
C MET A 92 33.04 26.32 3.27
N ALA A 93 32.87 27.64 3.38
CA ALA A 93 33.61 28.58 2.56
C ALA A 93 35.11 28.33 2.80
N ASP A 94 35.79 27.78 1.79
CA ASP A 94 37.24 27.63 1.81
C ASP A 94 37.89 29.02 1.97
N PRO A 95 38.93 29.17 2.82
CA PRO A 95 39.69 30.41 2.88
C PRO A 95 40.50 30.59 1.57
N PRO A 96 40.80 31.84 1.14
CA PRO A 96 41.48 32.07 -0.12
C PRO A 96 42.96 31.68 0.04
N SER A 97 43.37 30.59 -0.59
CA SER A 97 44.80 30.28 -0.76
C SER A 97 45.19 30.46 -2.21
N LEU A 98 46.06 31.44 -2.45
CA LEU A 98 46.69 31.73 -3.74
C LEU A 98 47.69 30.63 -4.08
N THR A 99 47.35 29.75 -5.02
CA THR A 99 48.36 28.97 -5.74
C THR A 99 47.79 28.44 -7.05
N SER A 100 48.47 28.81 -8.12
CA SER A 100 48.19 28.52 -9.52
C SER A 100 48.72 27.15 -9.91
N SER A 101 47.88 26.27 -10.46
CA SER A 101 48.28 25.21 -11.40
C SER A 101 47.05 24.67 -12.15
N PRO A 102 47.13 24.46 -13.48
CA PRO A 102 46.03 23.89 -14.25
C PRO A 102 46.17 22.37 -14.29
N THR A 103 45.17 21.65 -13.81
CA THR A 103 45.00 20.24 -14.18
C THR A 103 43.51 19.99 -14.42
N SER A 104 43.22 19.80 -15.69
CA SER A 104 41.91 19.52 -16.26
C SER A 104 41.44 18.15 -15.79
N GLY A 105 40.44 18.11 -14.91
CA GLY A 105 39.64 16.93 -14.62
C GLY A 105 38.18 17.34 -14.58
N PRO A 106 37.28 16.75 -15.39
CA PRO A 106 35.86 17.08 -15.32
C PRO A 106 35.27 16.31 -14.13
N SER A 107 35.42 16.85 -12.92
CA SER A 107 34.58 16.45 -11.79
C SER A 107 33.28 17.24 -11.87
N SER A 108 32.41 16.87 -12.81
CA SER A 108 31.00 17.25 -12.71
C SER A 108 30.41 16.49 -11.54
N ARG A 109 30.40 17.11 -10.36
CA ARG A 109 29.47 16.74 -9.30
C ARG A 109 28.08 17.07 -9.83
N THR A 110 27.47 16.10 -10.49
CA THR A 110 26.03 16.09 -10.70
C THR A 110 25.40 16.01 -9.32
N SER A 111 25.02 17.18 -8.78
CA SER A 111 23.81 17.29 -7.98
C SER A 111 22.74 16.41 -8.63
N PRO A 112 21.89 15.69 -7.91
CA PRO A 112 20.72 15.07 -8.53
C PRO A 112 19.86 16.22 -9.04
N SER A 113 20.10 16.63 -10.28
CA SER A 113 19.24 17.50 -11.04
C SER A 113 17.97 16.69 -11.20
N TYR A 114 16.93 17.06 -10.44
CA TYR A 114 15.59 16.53 -10.61
C TYR A 114 15.30 16.49 -12.12
N PRO A 115 14.97 15.32 -12.71
CA PRO A 115 14.88 15.20 -14.16
C PRO A 115 13.77 16.03 -14.81
N MET A 116 12.94 16.77 -14.05
CA MET A 116 11.87 17.59 -14.59
C MET A 116 11.76 18.90 -13.79
N PRO A 117 11.69 20.08 -14.45
CA PRO A 117 11.32 21.31 -13.78
C PRO A 117 9.94 21.14 -13.15
N PHE A 118 9.77 21.46 -11.87
CA PHE A 118 8.46 21.45 -11.19
C PHE A 118 7.40 22.31 -11.92
N ASP A 119 7.83 23.19 -12.82
CA ASP A 119 6.99 24.01 -13.70
C ASP A 119 6.14 23.20 -14.68
N GLU A 120 6.51 21.95 -15.00
CA GLU A 120 5.70 21.05 -15.84
C GLU A 120 4.68 20.21 -15.07
N LEU A 121 4.68 20.29 -13.74
CA LEU A 121 3.67 19.63 -12.93
C LEU A 121 2.42 20.51 -12.83
N PRO A 122 1.22 19.90 -12.80
CA PRO A 122 0.02 20.62 -12.38
C PRO A 122 0.27 21.32 -11.05
N SER A 123 -0.25 22.55 -10.90
CA SER A 123 0.01 23.41 -9.74
C SER A 123 -0.28 22.73 -8.39
N HIS A 124 -1.28 21.87 -8.32
CA HIS A 124 -1.67 21.14 -7.10
C HIS A 124 -0.73 19.99 -6.73
N LEU A 125 0.14 19.53 -7.65
CA LEU A 125 1.17 18.51 -7.37
C LEU A 125 2.56 19.09 -7.14
N GLN A 126 2.75 20.39 -7.40
CA GLN A 126 4.00 21.06 -7.05
C GLN A 126 4.29 20.92 -5.54
N PRO A 127 5.56 20.81 -5.14
CA PRO A 127 5.93 20.72 -3.74
C PRO A 127 5.49 21.95 -2.95
N THR A 128 4.81 21.72 -1.83
CA THR A 128 4.43 22.79 -0.89
C THR A 128 5.64 23.21 -0.03
N PRO A 129 5.58 24.39 0.60
CA PRO A 129 6.57 24.77 1.61
C PRO A 129 6.71 23.74 2.73
N THR A 130 5.60 23.12 3.16
CA THR A 130 5.59 22.08 4.19
C THR A 130 6.38 20.84 3.76
N GLN A 131 6.16 20.35 2.53
CA GLN A 131 6.88 19.21 1.96
C GLN A 131 8.40 19.48 1.89
N ARG A 132 8.80 20.72 1.60
CA ARG A 132 10.22 21.09 1.52
C ARG A 132 10.90 21.19 2.88
N LEU A 133 10.14 21.48 3.95
CA LEU A 133 10.67 21.78 5.28
C LEU A 133 10.61 20.61 6.26
N ILE A 134 9.66 19.67 6.08
CA ILE A 134 9.41 18.60 7.04
C ILE A 134 9.74 17.25 6.38
N PRO A 135 10.60 16.39 6.97
CA PRO A 135 10.80 15.04 6.49
C PRO A 135 9.49 14.25 6.51
N HIS A 136 9.14 13.62 5.40
CA HIS A 136 7.88 12.86 5.27
C HIS A 136 8.01 11.73 4.26
N HIS A 137 7.11 10.76 4.32
CA HIS A 137 7.11 9.62 3.41
C HIS A 137 6.55 10.00 2.02
N PRO A 138 7.15 9.55 0.90
CA PRO A 138 6.75 9.93 -0.46
C PRO A 138 5.30 9.56 -0.83
N VAL A 139 4.69 8.58 -0.14
CA VAL A 139 3.27 8.23 -0.38
C VAL A 139 2.32 9.41 -0.18
N LEU A 140 2.67 10.35 0.71
CA LEU A 140 1.85 11.54 0.96
C LEU A 140 1.90 12.50 -0.24
N ASP A 141 2.95 12.46 -1.06
CA ASP A 141 3.11 13.33 -2.23
C ASP A 141 2.14 12.99 -3.36
N LEU A 142 1.57 11.78 -3.33
CA LEU A 142 0.61 11.29 -4.31
C LEU A 142 -0.77 11.93 -4.19
N LEU A 143 -1.08 12.54 -3.04
CA LEU A 143 -2.38 13.13 -2.80
C LEU A 143 -2.57 14.42 -3.61
N PRO A 144 -3.71 14.60 -4.29
CA PRO A 144 -3.91 15.70 -5.23
C PRO A 144 -4.20 17.05 -4.55
N TRP A 145 -4.37 17.07 -3.23
CA TRP A 145 -4.76 18.28 -2.48
C TRP A 145 -3.59 18.78 -1.63
N PRO A 146 -2.97 19.94 -1.98
CA PRO A 146 -1.87 20.53 -1.22
C PRO A 146 -2.15 20.68 0.28
N SER A 147 -3.34 21.17 0.65
CA SER A 147 -3.73 21.35 2.05
C SER A 147 -3.80 20.03 2.82
N THR A 148 -4.29 18.96 2.18
CA THR A 148 -4.34 17.62 2.79
C THR A 148 -2.94 17.06 3.00
N ARG A 149 -2.04 17.21 2.01
CA ARG A 149 -0.63 16.83 2.15
C ARG A 149 0.00 17.55 3.34
N ASP A 150 -0.15 18.87 3.40
CA ASP A 150 0.43 19.69 4.47
C ASP A 150 -0.07 19.27 5.86
N LYS A 151 -1.38 19.07 6.02
CA LYS A 151 -1.96 18.63 7.30
C LYS A 151 -1.46 17.25 7.71
N LEU A 152 -1.43 16.29 6.79
CA LEU A 152 -0.93 14.94 7.07
C LEU A 152 0.55 14.95 7.45
N ILE A 153 1.38 15.69 6.71
CA ILE A 153 2.81 15.82 6.98
C ILE A 153 3.04 16.43 8.37
N GLN A 154 2.34 17.52 8.69
CA GLN A 154 2.45 18.17 9.99
C GLN A 154 2.03 17.24 11.12
N VAL A 155 0.91 16.52 10.97
CA VAL A 155 0.42 15.58 12.00
C VAL A 155 1.36 14.40 12.19
N PHE A 156 1.88 13.79 11.12
CA PHE A 156 2.81 12.66 11.26
C PHE A 156 4.18 13.06 11.79
N ASN A 157 4.55 14.35 11.69
CA ASN A 157 5.73 14.91 12.33
C ASN A 157 5.56 15.16 13.85
N LEU A 158 4.34 15.04 14.39
CA LEU A 158 4.09 15.12 15.84
C LEU A 158 4.43 13.80 16.54
N PRO A 159 4.79 13.85 17.85
CA PRO A 159 4.81 12.68 18.71
C PRO A 159 3.47 11.93 18.64
N VAL A 160 3.52 10.60 18.65
CA VAL A 160 2.35 9.72 18.44
C VAL A 160 1.19 10.08 19.36
N ASN A 161 1.44 10.37 20.64
CA ASN A 161 0.44 10.72 21.65
C ASN A 161 -0.18 12.12 21.47
N MET A 162 0.37 12.96 20.59
CA MET A 162 -0.16 14.30 20.27
C MET A 162 -0.94 14.33 18.96
N ARG A 163 -0.96 13.23 18.20
CA ARG A 163 -1.74 13.12 16.97
C ARG A 163 -3.23 13.02 17.30
N PRO A 164 -4.14 13.35 16.35
CA PRO A 164 -5.56 13.02 16.47
C PRO A 164 -5.74 11.54 16.79
N GLN A 165 -6.77 11.17 17.57
CA GLN A 165 -6.96 9.81 18.09
C GLN A 165 -6.84 8.71 17.01
N THR A 166 -7.40 8.97 15.83
CA THR A 166 -7.39 8.06 14.68
C THR A 166 -6.01 7.88 14.03
N ALA A 167 -5.07 8.77 14.31
CA ALA A 167 -3.70 8.79 13.80
C ALA A 167 -2.62 8.54 14.87
N GLN A 168 -3.01 8.19 16.11
CA GLN A 168 -2.09 7.81 17.19
C GLN A 168 -1.53 6.39 17.04
N ASP A 169 -1.74 5.73 15.91
CA ASP A 169 -1.09 4.48 15.60
C ASP A 169 0.40 4.74 15.23
N PRO A 170 1.37 3.99 15.78
CA PRO A 170 2.78 4.12 15.40
C PRO A 170 3.03 3.90 13.90
N MET A 171 2.25 3.04 13.26
CA MET A 171 2.21 2.80 11.81
C MET A 171 1.09 3.61 11.12
N GLY A 172 0.78 4.81 11.62
CA GLY A 172 -0.34 5.61 11.13
C GLY A 172 -0.36 5.89 9.62
N ILE A 173 0.80 5.96 8.96
CA ILE A 173 0.87 6.08 7.48
C ILE A 173 0.38 4.78 6.80
N VAL A 174 0.78 3.60 7.30
CA VAL A 174 0.27 2.31 6.78
C VAL A 174 -1.24 2.22 7.00
N ARG A 175 -1.70 2.66 8.17
CA ARG A 175 -3.12 2.70 8.50
C ARG A 175 -3.92 3.59 7.55
N LEU A 176 -3.36 4.75 7.19
CA LEU A 176 -3.93 5.67 6.21
C LEU A 176 -4.05 5.02 4.84
N VAL A 177 -2.98 4.38 4.36
CA VAL A 177 -2.98 3.69 3.05
C VAL A 177 -4.02 2.56 3.02
N TYR A 178 -4.14 1.81 4.11
CA TYR A 178 -5.18 0.78 4.24
C TYR A 178 -6.60 1.38 4.19
N ASP A 179 -6.85 2.50 4.88
CA ASP A 179 -8.14 3.21 4.80
C ASP A 179 -8.41 3.84 3.44
N MET A 180 -7.37 4.17 2.66
CA MET A 180 -7.52 4.69 1.31
C MET A 180 -7.92 3.60 0.31
N GLU A 181 -7.39 2.39 0.45
CA GLU A 181 -7.74 1.29 -0.45
C GLU A 181 -9.12 0.72 -0.14
N ASP A 182 -9.43 0.55 1.16
CA ASP A 182 -10.69 0.05 1.73
C ASP A 182 -11.55 -0.82 0.77
N PRO A 183 -11.55 -2.16 0.95
CA PRO A 183 -12.28 -3.09 0.07
C PRO A 183 -13.78 -2.83 -0.05
N SER A 184 -14.40 -2.11 0.91
CA SER A 184 -15.82 -1.76 0.83
C SER A 184 -16.12 -0.65 -0.19
N GLY A 185 -15.07 0.00 -0.70
CA GLY A 185 -15.18 1.15 -1.58
C GLY A 185 -15.66 2.40 -0.84
N GLU A 186 -15.36 2.57 0.44
CA GLU A 186 -15.56 3.81 1.19
C GLU A 186 -14.22 4.46 1.60
N GLY A 187 -13.13 4.03 0.97
CA GLY A 187 -11.81 4.66 0.98
C GLY A 187 -11.67 5.82 -0.02
N MET A 188 -10.55 5.91 -0.72
CA MET A 188 -10.28 6.92 -1.76
C MET A 188 -10.58 6.35 -3.16
N LYS A 189 -11.17 7.17 -4.02
CA LYS A 189 -11.52 6.78 -5.40
C LYS A 189 -11.04 7.80 -6.40
N VAL A 190 -10.81 7.31 -7.62
CA VAL A 190 -10.59 8.14 -8.80
C VAL A 190 -11.68 7.79 -9.81
N ASN A 191 -12.62 8.71 -10.01
CA ASN A 191 -13.81 8.51 -10.83
C ASN A 191 -13.55 8.71 -12.33
N GLY A 192 -12.46 9.39 -12.70
CA GLY A 192 -12.10 9.66 -14.09
C GLY A 192 -10.84 8.94 -14.55
N GLN A 193 -10.39 9.26 -15.76
CA GLN A 193 -9.21 8.62 -16.38
C GLN A 193 -7.90 9.38 -16.13
N ASN A 194 -7.98 10.62 -15.66
CA ASN A 194 -6.87 11.53 -15.51
C ASN A 194 -6.58 11.82 -14.02
N PRO A 195 -5.63 11.10 -13.40
CA PRO A 195 -5.31 11.29 -11.98
C PRO A 195 -4.67 12.65 -11.67
N PHE A 196 -4.27 13.42 -12.69
CA PHE A 196 -3.73 14.77 -12.56
C PHE A 196 -4.81 15.85 -12.44
N LYS A 197 -6.08 15.48 -12.21
CA LYS A 197 -7.18 16.41 -11.95
C LYS A 197 -7.76 16.16 -10.57
N PRO A 198 -7.63 17.09 -9.60
CA PRO A 198 -8.14 16.89 -8.24
C PRO A 198 -9.65 16.62 -8.16
N GLN A 199 -10.42 17.11 -9.14
CA GLN A 199 -11.87 16.91 -9.22
C GLN A 199 -12.26 15.46 -9.50
N GLU A 200 -11.38 14.69 -10.13
CA GLU A 200 -11.61 13.27 -10.41
C GLU A 200 -11.39 12.39 -9.16
N TRP A 201 -10.82 12.96 -8.09
CA TRP A 201 -10.62 12.27 -6.82
C TRP A 201 -11.81 12.47 -5.88
N GLU A 202 -12.17 11.40 -5.18
CA GLU A 202 -13.27 11.37 -4.22
C GLU A 202 -12.80 10.66 -2.93
N ILE A 203 -13.21 11.19 -1.79
CA ILE A 203 -13.07 10.50 -0.50
C ILE A 203 -14.40 9.84 -0.10
N GLY A 204 -14.32 8.61 0.39
CA GLY A 204 -15.45 7.83 0.88
C GLY A 204 -15.68 8.00 2.37
N GLN A 205 -16.77 7.40 2.86
CA GLN A 205 -17.27 7.57 4.22
C GLN A 205 -16.29 7.06 5.27
N LEU A 206 -15.64 5.92 5.04
CA LEU A 206 -14.70 5.32 5.99
C LEU A 206 -13.44 6.18 6.14
N LEU A 207 -12.87 6.63 5.01
CA LEU A 207 -11.72 7.51 5.02
C LEU A 207 -12.07 8.86 5.67
N PHE A 208 -13.24 9.43 5.33
CA PHE A 208 -13.69 10.67 5.94
C PHE A 208 -13.90 10.53 7.45
N GLN A 209 -14.58 9.49 7.92
CA GLN A 209 -14.84 9.25 9.33
C GLN A 209 -13.56 9.29 10.18
N ARG A 210 -12.46 8.73 9.67
CA ARG A 210 -11.19 8.61 10.40
C ARG A 210 -10.25 9.80 10.19
N TRP A 211 -10.29 10.40 9.00
CA TRP A 211 -9.30 11.38 8.55
C TRP A 211 -9.91 12.72 8.16
N TRP A 212 -11.16 13.01 8.57
CA TRP A 212 -11.91 14.24 8.23
C TRP A 212 -11.09 15.52 8.44
N TRP A 213 -10.28 15.57 9.50
CA TRP A 213 -9.44 16.71 9.87
C TRP A 213 -8.40 17.06 8.80
N ALA A 214 -8.01 16.11 7.94
CA ALA A 214 -7.06 16.32 6.85
C ALA A 214 -7.70 16.93 5.60
N PHE A 215 -9.03 16.95 5.49
CA PHE A 215 -9.73 17.38 4.29
C PHE A 215 -10.35 18.77 4.46
N GLU A 216 -10.27 19.59 3.42
CA GLU A 216 -10.92 20.90 3.36
C GLU A 216 -12.36 20.78 2.88
N SER A 217 -13.20 21.78 3.17
CA SER A 217 -14.63 21.79 2.80
C SER A 217 -14.85 21.51 1.31
N HIS A 218 -14.03 22.10 0.42
CA HIS A 218 -14.17 21.90 -1.03
C HIS A 218 -13.92 20.44 -1.47
N VAL A 219 -13.05 19.70 -0.77
CA VAL A 219 -12.80 18.28 -1.05
C VAL A 219 -14.01 17.44 -0.67
N VAL A 220 -14.60 17.76 0.48
CA VAL A 220 -15.82 17.12 1.00
C VAL A 220 -17.01 17.44 0.09
N GLU A 221 -17.15 18.68 -0.35
CA GLU A 221 -18.21 19.13 -1.28
C GLU A 221 -18.12 18.42 -2.64
N ASN A 222 -16.92 18.37 -3.24
CA ASN A 222 -16.70 17.65 -4.50
C ASN A 222 -17.06 16.17 -4.37
N SER A 223 -16.62 15.54 -3.28
CA SER A 223 -16.95 14.14 -2.98
C SER A 223 -18.45 13.94 -2.79
N ASN A 224 -19.12 14.84 -2.08
CA ASN A 224 -20.58 14.81 -1.91
C ASN A 224 -21.37 15.04 -3.20
N CYS A 225 -20.84 15.82 -4.15
CA CYS A 225 -21.41 15.89 -5.50
C CYS A 225 -21.34 14.53 -6.20
N ALA A 226 -20.15 13.93 -6.29
CA ALA A 226 -19.96 12.63 -6.93
C ALA A 226 -20.76 11.49 -6.24
N ARG A 227 -20.90 11.55 -4.92
CA ARG A 227 -21.73 10.61 -4.15
C ARG A 227 -23.22 10.73 -4.49
N ARG A 228 -23.74 11.96 -4.59
CA ARG A 228 -25.14 12.22 -4.97
C ARG A 228 -25.47 11.74 -6.37
N ASP A 229 -24.55 11.88 -7.32
CA ASP A 229 -24.73 11.38 -8.69
C ASP A 229 -24.95 9.85 -8.74
N ARG A 230 -24.46 9.13 -7.72
CA ARG A 230 -24.66 7.67 -7.56
C ARG A 230 -25.72 7.30 -6.51
N GLY A 231 -26.47 8.28 -6.01
CA GLY A 231 -27.49 8.06 -4.98
C GLY A 231 -26.95 7.68 -3.59
N LYS A 232 -25.67 7.96 -3.29
CA LYS A 232 -25.09 7.73 -1.96
C LYS A 232 -25.35 8.91 -1.03
N GLU A 233 -25.39 8.62 0.27
CA GLU A 233 -25.50 9.63 1.33
C GLU A 233 -24.27 10.55 1.38
N VAL A 234 -24.48 11.78 1.86
CA VAL A 234 -23.39 12.74 2.10
C VAL A 234 -22.46 12.25 3.21
N LEU A 235 -21.19 12.62 3.10
CA LEU A 235 -20.17 12.35 4.10
C LEU A 235 -20.56 12.98 5.44
N ARG A 236 -20.47 12.20 6.52
CA ARG A 236 -20.80 12.64 7.88
C ARG A 236 -19.80 12.10 8.88
N ILE A 237 -19.66 12.76 10.03
CA ILE A 237 -18.96 12.21 11.18
C ILE A 237 -20.00 11.49 12.04
N GLU A 238 -19.90 10.17 12.09
CA GLU A 238 -20.70 9.33 12.99
C GLU A 238 -20.09 9.43 14.39
N CYS A 239 -20.90 9.83 15.37
CA CYS A 239 -20.48 10.00 16.76
C CYS A 239 -20.64 8.69 17.54
#